data_AF-A0AAD6RYV7-F1
#
_entry.id   AF-A0AAD6RYV7-F1
#
_cell.length_a   1.000
_cell.length_b   1.000
_cell.length_c   1.000
_cell.angle_alpha   90.00
_cell.angle_beta   90.00
_cell.angle_gamma   90.00
#
_symmetry.space_group_name_H-M   'P 1'
#
loop_
_entity.id
_entity.type
_entity.pdbx_description
1 polymer ?
#
loop_
_entity_poly.entity_id
_entity_poly.type
_entity_poly.pdbx_seq_one_letter_code
_entity_poly.pdbx_strand_id
1 'polypeptide(L)'
;CVKENRCPRCRVAPNNRGNNLLHTLWRDEKATLAELEKHQNRRASPLFEDDGIRPVYKPFWADLPHTDIFSCFTPDILHQLHKGVFKDHLVSWCTAIIGEKELDARFKAMNAFAGLRHFKKGISTVSQWTGTEHKEMQRVFLGVLAGAVNAKVLTVVKSLIDFIYYAQLQSHTNKTLDALQTALDTFHANKDVIKDLEIRDHFNIPKIHSLQHYVDAIRRLGSADGYNTESPERLHIDFAKKAYRASNRRDYTEQMALWLQRQEAIALRVSYIHWRKNQDFSADTDSSDESDDEDEPQPAVPRVVIRLPPTNLPTISYKIAKFPTVENATVGHLQTAYGATNIIPALTDFLKLYLKPSPVKPGQYDRFDLFNQVSIHLHRNRYLSDQPRSSRIRAVPAVPAKGRSASSPPVFDTALVIEDPSRYIPLSGIAGENSSSFHRIY
;
A
#
# COMPACT_ATOMS: atom_id res chain seq x y z
N CYS A 1 20.81 20.29 4.60
CA CYS A 1 21.09 21.16 5.77
C CYS A 1 22.50 20.90 6.34
N VAL A 2 22.87 19.65 6.64
CA VAL A 2 24.19 19.32 7.23
C VAL A 2 24.96 18.25 6.43
N LYS A 3 26.26 18.12 6.68
CA LYS A 3 27.14 17.08 6.13
C LYS A 3 26.66 15.69 6.59
N GLU A 4 26.84 14.67 5.76
CA GLU A 4 26.30 13.30 5.98
C GLU A 4 26.70 12.67 7.33
N ASN A 5 27.87 13.03 7.85
CA ASN A 5 28.36 12.46 9.10
C ASN A 5 27.91 13.23 10.37
N ARG A 6 26.98 14.19 10.23
CA ARG A 6 26.47 15.03 11.34
C ARG A 6 25.02 14.66 11.67
N CYS A 7 24.63 14.81 12.93
CA CYS A 7 23.24 14.65 13.32
C CYS A 7 22.42 15.83 12.79
N PRO A 8 21.29 15.59 12.10
CA PRO A 8 20.42 16.67 11.64
C PRO A 8 19.60 17.28 12.78
N ARG A 9 19.49 16.65 13.95
CA ARG A 9 18.71 17.19 15.09
C ARG A 9 19.54 17.94 16.11
N CYS A 10 20.72 17.42 16.44
CA CYS A 10 21.59 17.99 17.46
C CYS A 10 22.98 18.34 16.94
N ARG A 11 23.71 19.12 17.73
CA ARG A 11 25.02 19.69 17.40
C ARG A 11 26.19 18.84 17.88
N VAL A 12 25.97 17.55 18.15
CA VAL A 12 27.03 16.65 18.61
C VAL A 12 28.14 16.51 17.56
N ALA A 13 29.39 16.49 18.01
CA ALA A 13 30.52 16.18 17.15
C ALA A 13 30.45 14.72 16.63
N PRO A 14 30.81 14.44 15.36
CA PRO A 14 30.76 13.10 14.76
C PRO A 14 31.47 12.03 15.58
N ASN A 15 32.58 12.41 16.20
CA ASN A 15 33.43 11.54 17.00
C ASN A 15 32.92 11.29 18.43
N ASN A 16 31.88 12.03 18.85
CA ASN A 16 31.25 11.92 20.17
C ASN A 16 29.83 11.35 20.08
N ARG A 17 29.38 10.95 18.89
CA ARG A 17 28.03 10.39 18.66
C ARG A 17 27.77 9.10 19.42
N GLY A 18 28.82 8.35 19.72
CA GLY A 18 28.72 7.13 20.51
C GLY A 18 28.50 7.37 22.00
N ASN A 19 28.67 8.59 22.52
CA ASN A 19 28.59 8.85 23.95
C ASN A 19 27.15 8.95 24.43
N ASN A 20 26.94 8.69 25.72
CA ASN A 20 25.66 9.00 26.35
C ASN A 20 25.60 10.50 26.61
N LEU A 21 24.63 11.20 26.01
CA LEU A 21 24.56 12.65 26.15
C LEU A 21 23.68 12.97 27.36
N LEU A 22 24.28 13.54 28.42
CA LEU A 22 23.52 14.05 29.57
C LEU A 22 22.53 15.16 29.14
N HIS A 23 22.95 15.99 28.19
CA HIS A 23 22.15 17.05 27.62
C HIS A 23 22.34 17.12 26.10
N THR A 24 21.23 17.09 25.37
CA THR A 24 21.24 17.23 23.92
C THR A 24 21.21 18.70 23.52
N LEU A 25 22.27 19.17 22.85
CA LEU A 25 22.29 20.50 22.25
C LEU A 25 21.56 20.46 20.90
N TRP A 26 20.31 20.89 20.90
CA TRP A 26 19.47 20.95 19.71
C TRP A 26 19.97 21.98 18.70
N ARG A 27 19.74 21.69 17.43
CA ARG A 27 19.89 22.70 16.37
C ARG A 27 18.72 23.65 16.41
N ASP A 28 19.01 24.90 16.11
CA ASP A 28 18.01 25.94 15.99
C ASP A 28 17.97 26.44 14.54
N GLU A 29 16.75 26.58 14.02
CA GLU A 29 16.48 27.01 12.65
C GLU A 29 17.06 28.39 12.37
N LYS A 30 16.76 29.37 13.24
CA LYS A 30 17.18 30.76 13.09
C LYS A 30 18.69 30.90 13.20
N ALA A 31 19.30 30.22 14.16
CA ALA A 31 20.75 30.17 14.30
C ALA A 31 21.41 29.57 13.05
N THR A 32 20.84 28.50 12.49
CA THR A 32 21.37 27.90 11.25
C THR A 32 21.25 28.84 10.06
N LEU A 33 20.12 29.55 9.91
CA LEU A 33 19.94 30.56 8.85
C LEU A 33 20.93 31.71 9.01
N ALA A 34 21.16 32.19 10.23
CA ALA A 34 22.13 33.24 10.51
C ALA A 34 23.56 32.79 10.16
N GLU A 35 23.93 31.53 10.42
CA GLU A 35 25.23 30.99 10.02
C GLU A 35 25.37 30.82 8.51
N LEU A 36 24.30 30.44 7.81
CA LEU A 36 24.26 30.41 6.34
C LEU A 36 24.45 31.81 5.75
N GLU A 37 23.80 32.83 6.31
CA GLU A 37 23.93 34.23 5.87
C GLU A 37 25.35 34.75 6.11
N LYS A 38 25.94 34.48 7.29
CA LYS A 38 27.34 34.84 7.59
C LYS A 38 28.28 34.22 6.56
N HIS A 39 28.13 32.92 6.30
CA HIS A 39 28.95 32.21 5.32
C HIS A 39 28.77 32.77 3.90
N GLN A 40 27.53 33.04 3.47
CA GLN A 40 27.25 33.65 2.17
C GLN A 40 27.95 35.01 1.99
N ASN A 41 27.98 35.80 3.06
CA ASN A 41 28.63 37.11 3.11
C ASN A 41 30.14 37.04 3.44
N ARG A 42 30.75 35.84 3.40
CA ARG A 42 32.18 35.60 3.70
C ARG A 42 32.61 36.09 5.09
N ARG A 43 31.69 36.15 6.05
CA ARG A 43 32.00 36.41 7.45
C ARG A 43 32.49 35.12 8.09
N ALA A 44 33.65 35.16 8.73
CA ALA A 44 34.20 34.01 9.42
C ALA A 44 33.28 33.60 10.58
N SER A 45 32.93 32.32 10.63
CA SER A 45 32.23 31.72 11.75
C SER A 45 32.69 30.28 11.92
N PRO A 46 33.32 29.93 13.06
CA PRO A 46 33.73 28.54 13.31
C PRO A 46 32.51 27.61 13.38
N LEU A 47 31.35 28.14 13.79
CA LEU A 47 30.11 27.38 13.93
C LEU A 47 29.66 26.74 12.63
N PHE A 48 29.91 27.37 11.47
CA PHE A 48 29.52 26.79 10.18
C PHE A 48 30.20 25.42 9.94
N GLU A 49 31.51 25.35 10.22
CA GLU A 49 32.29 24.12 10.06
C GLU A 49 32.08 23.15 11.23
N ASP A 50 32.03 23.66 12.46
CA ASP A 50 31.84 22.86 13.68
C ASP A 50 30.51 22.12 13.67
N ASP A 51 29.43 22.80 13.26
CA ASP A 51 28.12 22.21 13.11
C ASP A 51 27.99 21.39 11.81
N GLY A 52 28.96 21.53 10.90
CA GLY A 52 28.99 20.86 9.60
C GLY A 52 27.80 21.23 8.72
N ILE A 53 27.49 22.52 8.66
CA ILE A 53 26.43 23.06 7.80
C ILE A 53 26.86 22.93 6.33
N ARG A 54 25.91 22.67 5.42
CA ARG A 54 26.16 22.70 3.97
C ARG A 54 25.80 24.08 3.41
N PRO A 55 26.53 24.61 2.42
CA PRO A 55 26.31 25.95 1.85
C PRO A 55 25.08 26.00 0.92
N VAL A 56 23.91 25.63 1.45
CA VAL A 56 22.60 25.79 0.81
C VAL A 56 21.99 27.04 1.43
N TYR A 57 22.34 28.22 0.89
CA TYR A 57 22.11 29.52 1.54
C TYR A 57 20.63 29.87 1.69
N LYS A 58 19.80 29.43 0.74
CA LYS A 58 18.34 29.54 0.84
C LYS A 58 17.73 28.13 0.84
N PRO A 59 17.73 27.43 1.98
CA PRO A 59 17.12 26.12 2.04
C PRO A 59 15.60 26.22 1.86
N PHE A 60 14.97 25.16 1.32
CA PHE A 60 13.53 25.18 0.99
C PHE A 60 12.62 25.48 2.19
N TRP A 61 13.09 25.22 3.41
CA TRP A 61 12.35 25.43 4.65
C TRP A 61 12.54 26.83 5.26
N ALA A 62 13.44 27.67 4.72
CA ALA A 62 13.78 28.97 5.31
C ALA A 62 12.57 29.90 5.49
N ASP A 63 11.61 29.79 4.57
CA ASP A 63 10.42 30.64 4.54
C ASP A 63 9.16 29.85 4.97
N LEU A 64 9.27 28.61 5.46
CA LEU A 64 8.12 27.80 5.86
C LEU A 64 7.62 28.25 7.24
N PRO A 65 6.38 28.79 7.34
CA PRO A 65 5.86 29.25 8.62
C PRO A 65 5.66 28.09 9.59
N HIS A 66 5.93 28.35 10.88
CA HIS A 66 5.70 27.40 11.98
C HIS A 66 6.38 26.03 11.83
N THR A 67 7.47 25.93 11.05
CA THR A 67 8.12 24.65 10.72
C THR A 67 9.55 24.60 11.23
N ASP A 68 9.80 23.92 12.35
CA ASP A 68 11.16 23.56 12.74
C ASP A 68 11.62 22.30 11.99
N ILE A 69 12.39 22.49 10.92
CA ILE A 69 12.91 21.40 10.09
C ILE A 69 13.72 20.36 10.88
N PHE A 70 14.40 20.77 11.96
CA PHE A 70 15.24 19.87 12.74
C PHE A 70 14.41 18.96 13.64
N SER A 71 13.17 19.37 13.95
CA SER A 71 12.20 18.52 14.64
C SER A 71 11.58 17.45 13.72
N CYS A 72 11.59 17.64 12.40
CA CYS A 72 10.96 16.74 11.43
C CYS A 72 11.70 15.41 11.21
N PHE A 73 12.92 15.26 11.74
CA PHE A 73 13.67 14.01 11.68
C PHE A 73 13.20 13.06 12.79
N THR A 74 12.07 12.42 12.55
CA THR A 74 11.49 11.48 13.51
C THR A 74 12.31 10.20 13.62
N PRO A 75 12.36 9.58 14.81
CA PRO A 75 12.92 8.24 14.95
C PRO A 75 12.11 7.22 14.14
N ASP A 76 12.75 6.12 13.76
CA ASP A 76 12.11 5.10 12.91
C ASP A 76 12.39 3.69 13.44
N ILE A 77 11.33 2.99 13.82
CA ILE A 77 11.45 1.67 14.47
C ILE A 77 12.03 0.64 13.48
N LEU A 78 11.58 0.63 12.23
CA LEU A 78 12.00 -0.38 11.28
C LEU A 78 13.47 -0.23 10.85
N HIS A 79 13.82 0.91 10.27
CA HIS A 79 15.13 1.13 9.64
C HIS A 79 16.23 1.48 10.63
N GLN A 80 15.89 2.17 11.73
CA GLN A 80 16.87 2.49 12.77
C GLN A 80 17.01 1.33 13.76
N LEU A 81 15.92 0.89 14.40
CA LEU A 81 16.00 -0.11 15.47
C LEU A 81 16.16 -1.54 14.95
N HIS A 82 15.16 -2.05 14.21
CA HIS A 82 15.14 -3.46 13.80
C HIS A 82 16.28 -3.80 12.83
N LYS A 83 16.36 -3.06 11.73
CA LYS A 83 17.35 -3.32 10.70
C LYS A 83 18.73 -2.83 11.12
N GLY A 84 18.81 -1.62 11.64
CA GLY A 84 20.07 -0.96 11.98
C GLY A 84 20.72 -1.45 13.26
N VAL A 85 20.17 -1.05 14.40
CA VAL A 85 20.75 -1.30 15.71
C VAL A 85 20.78 -2.80 16.01
N PHE A 86 19.67 -3.50 15.80
CA PHE A 86 19.61 -4.92 16.09
C PHE A 86 20.32 -5.75 15.02
N LYS A 87 19.83 -5.78 13.78
CA LYS A 87 20.36 -6.71 12.79
C LYS A 87 21.74 -6.34 12.25
N ASP A 88 21.95 -5.10 11.80
CA ASP A 88 23.23 -4.70 11.16
C ASP A 88 24.38 -4.58 12.17
N HIS A 89 24.07 -4.36 13.46
CA HIS A 89 25.07 -4.12 14.49
C HIS A 89 25.06 -5.19 15.58
N LEU A 90 24.00 -5.26 16.40
CA LEU A 90 24.00 -6.15 17.57
C LEU A 90 24.17 -7.64 17.21
N VAL A 91 23.45 -8.11 16.20
CA VAL A 91 23.60 -9.50 15.70
C VAL A 91 25.01 -9.72 15.19
N SER A 92 25.53 -8.81 14.36
CA SER A 92 26.91 -8.89 13.85
C SER A 92 27.96 -8.96 14.96
N TRP A 93 27.82 -8.15 16.03
CA TRP A 93 28.74 -8.19 17.17
C TRP A 93 28.68 -9.52 17.89
N CYS A 94 27.48 -10.03 18.16
CA CYS A 94 27.32 -11.31 18.85
C CYS A 94 27.81 -12.49 18.00
N THR A 95 27.56 -12.47 16.69
CA THR A 95 28.12 -13.47 15.75
C THR A 95 29.64 -13.48 15.78
N ALA A 96 30.28 -12.31 15.84
CA ALA A 96 31.74 -12.21 15.95
C ALA A 96 32.27 -12.74 17.29
N ILE A 97 31.52 -12.55 18.39
CA ILE A 97 31.92 -13.01 19.73
C ILE A 97 31.83 -14.55 19.85
N ILE A 98 30.73 -15.16 19.41
CA ILE A 98 30.50 -16.59 19.65
C ILE A 98 30.83 -17.47 18.45
N GLY A 99 30.95 -16.88 17.26
CA GLY A 99 31.12 -17.58 16.00
C GLY A 99 29.81 -18.00 15.34
N GLU A 100 29.78 -17.95 14.01
CA GLU A 100 28.61 -18.25 13.17
C GLU A 100 28.06 -19.67 13.41
N LYS A 101 28.95 -20.66 13.51
CA LYS A 101 28.57 -22.07 13.71
C LYS A 101 27.84 -22.29 15.04
N GLU A 102 28.34 -21.68 16.10
CA GLU A 102 27.75 -21.80 17.44
C GLU A 102 26.42 -21.05 17.53
N LEU A 103 26.36 -19.86 16.94
CA LEU A 103 25.11 -19.09 16.86
C LEU A 103 24.01 -19.89 16.15
N ASP A 104 24.33 -20.50 15.01
CA ASP A 104 23.39 -21.34 14.27
C ASP A 104 23.00 -22.60 15.04
N ALA A 105 23.94 -23.26 15.72
CA ALA A 105 23.65 -24.43 16.55
C ALA A 105 22.63 -24.09 17.64
N ARG A 106 22.79 -22.94 18.30
CA ARG A 106 21.87 -22.46 19.34
C ARG A 106 20.50 -22.08 18.79
N PHE A 107 20.43 -21.38 17.66
CA PHE A 107 19.15 -21.10 17.00
C PHE A 107 18.38 -22.39 16.63
N LYS A 108 19.10 -23.44 16.18
CA LYS A 108 18.50 -24.75 15.88
C LYS A 108 18.01 -25.47 17.13
N ALA A 109 18.75 -25.35 18.23
CA ALA A 109 18.45 -25.99 19.51
C ALA A 109 17.29 -25.34 20.30
N MET A 110 16.89 -24.12 19.96
CA MET A 110 15.73 -23.47 20.57
C MET A 110 14.47 -24.34 20.40
N ASN A 111 13.69 -24.50 21.47
CA ASN A 111 12.45 -25.25 21.43
C ASN A 111 11.42 -24.55 20.54
N ALA A 112 10.63 -25.34 19.81
CA ALA A 112 9.47 -24.83 19.10
C ALA A 112 8.38 -24.47 20.11
N PHE A 113 7.92 -23.23 20.09
CA PHE A 113 6.83 -22.74 20.92
C PHE A 113 5.77 -22.05 20.05
N ALA A 114 4.50 -22.17 20.41
CA ALA A 114 3.42 -21.53 19.68
C ALA A 114 3.57 -20.01 19.69
N GLY A 115 3.62 -19.38 18.51
CA GLY A 115 3.79 -17.93 18.37
C GLY A 115 5.23 -17.43 18.33
N LEU A 116 6.24 -18.31 18.41
CA LEU A 116 7.65 -17.98 18.15
C LEU A 116 8.17 -18.75 16.93
N ARG A 117 8.88 -18.05 16.04
CA ARG A 117 9.52 -18.71 14.89
C ARG A 117 10.69 -19.59 15.32
N HIS A 118 10.65 -20.84 14.87
CA HIS A 118 11.78 -21.77 15.00
C HIS A 118 12.72 -21.67 13.80
N PHE A 119 14.01 -21.43 14.05
CA PHE A 119 15.05 -21.28 13.03
C PHE A 119 15.76 -22.62 12.74
N LYS A 120 15.05 -23.55 12.09
CA LYS A 120 15.51 -24.93 11.81
C LYS A 120 16.88 -25.04 11.11
N LYS A 121 17.28 -24.04 10.32
CA LYS A 121 18.55 -24.02 9.59
C LYS A 121 19.57 -23.07 10.21
N GLY A 122 19.27 -22.47 11.35
CA GLY A 122 19.99 -21.30 11.86
C GLY A 122 19.60 -20.05 11.10
N ILE A 123 20.43 -19.01 11.21
CA ILE A 123 20.22 -17.69 10.62
C ILE A 123 21.21 -17.38 9.50
N SER A 124 22.36 -18.06 9.45
CA SER A 124 23.44 -17.69 8.52
C SER A 124 23.13 -17.98 7.06
N THR A 125 22.25 -18.94 6.78
CA THR A 125 21.80 -19.23 5.40
C THR A 125 20.83 -18.19 4.83
N VAL A 126 20.34 -17.26 5.66
CA VAL A 126 19.34 -16.27 5.25
C VAL A 126 20.05 -15.06 4.62
N SER A 127 20.07 -15.01 3.29
CA SER A 127 20.69 -13.91 2.54
C SER A 127 19.81 -12.65 2.47
N GLN A 128 18.48 -12.82 2.49
CA GLN A 128 17.51 -11.74 2.46
C GLN A 128 16.56 -11.85 3.64
N TRP A 129 16.64 -10.87 4.54
CA TRP A 129 15.77 -10.79 5.70
C TRP A 129 14.57 -9.91 5.42
N THR A 130 13.39 -10.39 5.78
CA THR A 130 12.15 -9.60 5.83
C THR A 130 12.02 -8.89 7.19
N GLY A 131 11.21 -7.83 7.26
CA GLY A 131 10.92 -7.13 8.52
C GLY A 131 10.32 -8.07 9.58
N THR A 132 9.43 -8.98 9.17
CA THR A 132 8.86 -10.00 10.06
C THR A 132 9.94 -10.94 10.61
N GLU A 133 10.87 -11.38 9.78
CA GLU A 133 11.96 -12.25 10.23
C GLU A 133 12.91 -11.58 11.22
N HIS A 134 13.17 -10.27 11.05
CA HIS A 134 13.92 -9.51 12.04
C HIS A 134 13.22 -9.48 13.39
N LYS A 135 11.91 -9.21 13.43
CA LYS A 135 11.12 -9.18 14.67
C LYS A 135 11.08 -10.55 15.35
N GLU A 136 10.91 -11.62 14.58
CA GLU A 136 10.93 -12.98 15.11
C GLU A 136 12.30 -13.39 15.66
N MET A 137 13.39 -13.01 14.99
CA MET A 137 14.75 -13.24 15.48
C MET A 137 14.99 -12.50 16.80
N GLN A 138 14.53 -11.26 16.93
CA GLN A 138 14.66 -10.46 18.15
C GLN A 138 14.06 -11.14 19.38
N ARG A 139 12.86 -11.70 19.23
CA ARG A 139 12.10 -12.34 20.32
C ARG A 139 12.87 -13.46 21.02
N VAL A 140 13.69 -14.19 20.26
CA VAL A 140 14.44 -15.36 20.77
C VAL A 140 15.91 -15.05 21.01
N PHE A 141 16.42 -13.90 20.55
CA PHE A 141 17.86 -13.62 20.49
C PHE A 141 18.56 -13.65 21.85
N LEU A 142 17.92 -13.09 22.88
CA LEU A 142 18.49 -13.09 24.22
C LEU A 142 18.65 -14.52 24.77
N GLY A 143 17.67 -15.39 24.51
CA GLY A 143 17.71 -16.80 24.89
C GLY A 143 18.80 -17.57 24.14
N VAL A 144 18.98 -17.28 22.85
CA VAL A 144 20.05 -17.87 22.02
C VAL A 144 21.43 -17.58 22.63
N LEU A 145 21.66 -16.36 23.14
CA LEU A 145 22.95 -15.97 23.71
C LEU A 145 23.15 -16.42 25.16
N ALA A 146 22.12 -16.92 25.84
CA ALA A 146 22.22 -17.31 27.24
C ALA A 146 23.29 -18.40 27.43
N GLY A 147 24.29 -18.12 28.28
CA GLY A 147 25.43 -19.01 28.51
C GLY A 147 26.43 -19.10 27.34
N ALA A 148 26.26 -18.35 26.26
CA ALA A 148 27.22 -18.26 25.15
C ALA A 148 28.22 -17.11 25.33
N VAL A 149 27.76 -16.05 25.99
CA VAL A 149 28.49 -14.79 26.16
C VAL A 149 28.64 -14.47 27.64
N ASN A 150 29.60 -13.61 27.98
CA ASN A 150 29.74 -13.13 29.35
C ASN A 150 28.53 -12.26 29.77
N ALA A 151 28.35 -12.10 31.09
CA ALA A 151 27.21 -11.37 31.64
C ALA A 151 27.10 -9.92 31.15
N LYS A 152 28.24 -9.22 30.96
CA LYS A 152 28.25 -7.83 30.47
C LYS A 152 27.75 -7.71 29.03
N VAL A 153 28.18 -8.60 28.13
CA VAL A 153 27.67 -8.67 26.75
C VAL A 153 26.17 -8.97 26.76
N LEU A 154 25.72 -9.88 27.62
CA LEU A 154 24.30 -10.17 27.76
C LEU A 154 23.51 -8.95 28.24
N THR A 155 24.05 -8.14 29.16
CA THR A 155 23.47 -6.86 29.58
C THR A 155 23.38 -5.84 28.43
N VAL A 156 24.40 -5.74 27.58
CA VAL A 156 24.39 -4.89 26.37
C VAL A 156 23.29 -5.33 25.40
N VAL A 157 23.16 -6.64 25.17
CA VAL A 157 22.12 -7.18 24.30
C VAL A 157 20.73 -6.92 24.87
N LYS A 158 20.53 -7.26 26.16
CA LYS A 158 19.27 -7.07 26.85
C LYS A 158 18.83 -5.60 26.82
N SER A 159 19.72 -4.68 27.17
CA SER A 159 19.41 -3.24 27.20
C SER A 159 18.98 -2.69 25.84
N LEU A 160 19.63 -3.10 24.74
CA LEU A 160 19.17 -2.71 23.41
C LEU A 160 17.83 -3.37 23.05
N ILE A 161 17.62 -4.64 23.37
CA ILE A 161 16.33 -5.31 23.12
C ILE A 161 15.21 -4.64 23.92
N ASP A 162 15.42 -4.36 25.21
CA ASP A 162 14.48 -3.65 26.07
C ASP A 162 14.16 -2.27 25.48
N PHE A 163 15.17 -1.53 25.02
CA PHE A 163 14.96 -0.24 24.36
C PHE A 163 14.03 -0.37 23.14
N ILE A 164 14.26 -1.39 22.30
CA ILE A 164 13.43 -1.63 21.12
C ILE A 164 11.98 -1.92 21.51
N TYR A 165 11.75 -2.77 22.51
CA TYR A 165 10.41 -3.08 22.98
C TYR A 165 9.70 -1.89 23.61
N TYR A 166 10.39 -1.12 24.46
CA TYR A 166 9.80 0.09 25.04
C TYR A 166 9.47 1.12 23.95
N ALA A 167 10.32 1.31 22.94
CA ALA A 167 10.08 2.25 21.85
C ALA A 167 8.89 1.86 20.95
N GLN A 168 8.40 0.62 21.02
CA GLN A 168 7.24 0.13 20.28
C GLN A 168 5.91 0.33 21.00
N LEU A 169 5.92 0.77 22.25
CA LEU A 169 4.67 0.99 22.99
C LEU A 169 3.82 2.05 22.27
N GLN A 170 2.55 1.71 22.05
CA GLN A 170 1.57 2.62 21.43
C GLN A 170 1.07 3.70 22.39
N SER A 171 1.44 3.60 23.66
CA SER A 171 1.15 4.59 24.68
C SER A 171 2.27 4.63 25.69
N HIS A 172 2.65 5.83 26.09
CA HIS A 172 3.75 6.06 27.00
C HIS A 172 3.29 6.83 28.24
N THR A 173 3.71 6.32 29.40
CA THR A 173 3.71 7.04 30.68
C THR A 173 5.13 7.50 31.01
N ASN A 174 5.27 8.40 31.98
CA ASN A 174 6.59 8.78 32.50
C ASN A 174 7.43 7.56 32.90
N LYS A 175 6.81 6.56 33.56
CA LYS A 175 7.48 5.30 33.93
C LYS A 175 8.05 4.55 32.72
N THR A 176 7.29 4.46 31.63
CA THR A 176 7.77 3.78 30.41
C THR A 176 8.85 4.57 29.68
N LEU A 177 8.81 5.91 29.74
CA LEU A 177 9.86 6.75 29.18
C LEU A 177 11.15 6.66 30.01
N ASP A 178 11.03 6.60 31.33
CA ASP A 178 12.16 6.39 32.23
C ASP A 178 12.78 5.01 32.01
N ALA A 179 11.96 3.98 31.78
CA ALA A 179 12.44 2.65 31.45
C ALA A 179 13.17 2.62 30.09
N LEU A 180 12.64 3.32 29.08
CA LEU A 180 13.30 3.49 27.78
C LEU A 180 14.66 4.18 27.91
N GLN A 181 14.74 5.27 28.68
CA GLN A 181 16.00 5.97 28.95
C GLN A 181 16.97 5.09 29.75
N THR A 182 16.49 4.39 30.78
CA THR A 182 17.30 3.48 31.59
C THR A 182 17.91 2.37 30.74
N ALA A 183 17.17 1.84 29.77
CA ALA A 183 17.69 0.87 28.81
C ALA A 183 18.84 1.45 27.99
N LEU A 184 18.70 2.68 27.49
CA LEU A 184 19.77 3.38 26.76
C LEU A 184 21.01 3.63 27.65
N ASP A 185 20.80 4.10 28.87
CA ASP A 185 21.88 4.38 29.83
C ASP A 185 22.63 3.10 30.20
N THR A 186 21.90 2.00 30.42
CA THR A 186 22.47 0.67 30.71
C THR A 186 23.32 0.19 29.53
N PHE A 187 22.85 0.37 28.29
CA PHE A 187 23.65 0.08 27.11
C PHE A 187 24.96 0.87 27.11
N HIS A 188 24.88 2.20 27.28
CA HIS A 188 26.07 3.04 27.24
C HIS A 188 27.07 2.76 28.37
N ALA A 189 26.60 2.35 29.55
CA ALA A 189 27.45 1.99 30.68
C ALA A 189 28.19 0.66 30.48
N ASN A 190 27.70 -0.23 29.61
CA ASN A 190 28.26 -1.59 29.45
C ASN A 190 28.88 -1.87 28.09
N LYS A 191 28.56 -1.08 27.04
CA LYS A 191 28.98 -1.32 25.65
C LYS A 191 30.49 -1.42 25.43
N ASP A 192 31.32 -0.85 26.31
CA ASP A 192 32.77 -0.89 26.15
C ASP A 192 33.31 -2.32 26.23
N VAL A 193 32.58 -3.28 26.81
CA VAL A 193 32.91 -4.72 26.73
C VAL A 193 33.07 -5.21 25.29
N ILE A 194 32.36 -4.62 24.33
CA ILE A 194 32.47 -4.97 22.90
C ILE A 194 33.80 -4.45 22.32
N LYS A 195 34.34 -3.35 22.84
CA LYS A 195 35.67 -2.85 22.48
C LYS A 195 36.76 -3.68 23.13
N ASP A 196 36.58 -4.02 24.41
CA ASP A 196 37.53 -4.84 25.17
C ASP A 196 37.71 -6.23 24.54
N LEU A 197 36.67 -6.73 23.87
CA LEU A 197 36.69 -7.96 23.07
C LEU A 197 37.16 -7.76 21.63
N GLU A 198 37.66 -6.57 21.27
CA GLU A 198 38.18 -6.20 19.95
C GLU A 198 37.17 -6.39 18.79
N ILE A 199 35.87 -6.40 19.10
CA ILE A 199 34.81 -6.55 18.09
C ILE A 199 34.53 -5.23 17.37
N ARG A 200 34.86 -4.11 18.01
CA ARG A 200 34.67 -2.76 17.45
C ARG A 200 35.53 -1.72 18.16
N ASP A 201 36.05 -0.75 17.40
CA ASP A 201 36.87 0.32 17.98
C ASP A 201 36.02 1.47 18.59
N HIS A 202 34.89 1.81 17.96
CA HIS A 202 34.07 2.95 18.36
C HIS A 202 32.56 2.74 18.13
N PHE A 203 31.75 3.56 18.82
CA PHE A 203 30.28 3.56 18.69
C PHE A 203 29.72 4.79 17.99
N ASN A 204 30.54 5.51 17.19
CA ASN A 204 30.12 6.69 16.42
C ASN A 204 29.23 6.33 15.21
N ILE A 205 28.16 5.59 15.48
CA ILE A 205 27.21 5.04 14.50
C ILE A 205 25.96 5.93 14.51
N PRO A 206 25.53 6.49 13.37
CA PRO A 206 24.36 7.36 13.30
C PRO A 206 23.09 6.77 13.93
N LYS A 207 22.83 5.47 13.69
CA LYS A 207 21.64 4.78 14.20
C LYS A 207 21.69 4.47 15.71
N ILE A 208 22.88 4.32 16.29
CA ILE A 208 23.03 4.19 17.75
C ILE A 208 22.88 5.57 18.39
N HIS A 209 23.45 6.61 17.77
CA HIS A 209 23.26 7.97 18.24
C HIS A 209 21.80 8.42 18.18
N SER A 210 21.03 7.98 17.18
CA SER A 210 19.62 8.38 17.07
C SER A 210 18.75 7.90 18.23
N LEU A 211 19.18 6.87 18.98
CA LEU A 211 18.50 6.39 20.19
C LEU A 211 18.33 7.50 21.24
N GLN A 212 19.30 8.42 21.33
CA GLN A 212 19.28 9.59 22.21
C GLN A 212 18.07 10.51 21.97
N HIS A 213 17.46 10.44 20.78
CA HIS A 213 16.38 11.35 20.39
C HIS A 213 14.97 10.75 20.54
N TYR A 214 14.85 9.49 20.97
CA TYR A 214 13.55 8.80 21.06
C TYR A 214 12.65 9.38 22.13
N VAL A 215 13.13 9.52 23.38
CA VAL A 215 12.33 10.03 24.49
C VAL A 215 11.79 11.43 24.17
N ASP A 216 12.64 12.32 23.66
CA ASP A 216 12.22 13.66 23.28
C ASP A 216 11.28 13.69 22.07
N ALA A 217 11.47 12.80 21.08
CA ALA A 217 10.52 12.67 19.98
C ALA A 217 9.16 12.20 20.48
N ILE A 218 9.13 11.19 21.36
CA ILE A 218 7.89 10.63 21.88
C ILE A 218 7.10 11.67 22.68
N ARG A 219 7.79 12.44 23.52
CA ARG A 219 7.17 13.54 24.27
C ARG A 219 6.58 14.63 23.37
N ARG A 220 7.18 14.88 22.21
CA ARG A 220 6.77 15.97 21.29
C ARG A 220 5.72 15.53 20.29
N LEU A 221 5.78 14.30 19.81
CA LEU A 221 5.06 13.83 18.62
C LEU A 221 4.11 12.66 18.91
N GLY A 222 4.11 12.14 20.15
CA GLY A 222 3.37 10.94 20.52
C GLY A 222 4.20 9.67 20.33
N SER A 223 3.58 8.51 20.52
CA SER A 223 4.21 7.20 20.36
C SER A 223 4.82 7.00 18.96
N ALA A 224 5.88 6.21 18.89
CA ALA A 224 6.69 6.11 17.68
C ALA A 224 5.99 5.40 16.51
N ASP A 225 4.89 4.70 16.76
CA ASP A 225 4.03 4.11 15.73
C ASP A 225 3.31 5.17 14.88
N GLY A 226 3.02 6.35 15.43
CA GLY A 226 2.36 7.45 14.72
C GLY A 226 3.18 8.05 13.56
N TYR A 227 4.49 7.84 13.55
CA TYR A 227 5.40 8.36 12.51
C TYR A 227 6.39 7.31 11.98
N ASN A 228 6.18 6.03 12.28
CA ASN A 228 7.02 4.93 11.79
C ASN A 228 6.82 4.70 10.29
N THR A 229 7.89 4.34 9.58
CA THR A 229 7.85 4.11 8.13
C THR A 229 7.24 2.77 7.70
N GLU A 230 6.91 1.87 8.63
CA GLU A 230 6.27 0.58 8.33
C GLU A 230 4.95 0.75 7.56
N SER A 231 4.10 1.69 7.99
CA SER A 231 2.79 1.93 7.36
C SER A 231 2.94 2.50 5.94
N PRO A 232 3.72 3.57 5.71
CA PRO A 232 4.03 4.04 4.35
C PRO A 232 4.70 2.98 3.45
N GLU A 233 5.61 2.16 3.98
CA GLU A 233 6.28 1.11 3.20
C GLU A 233 5.29 0.01 2.77
N ARG A 234 4.29 -0.31 3.62
CA ARG A 234 3.20 -1.20 3.24
C ARG A 234 2.37 -0.59 2.10
N LEU A 235 2.03 0.69 2.20
CA LEU A 235 1.28 1.41 1.16
C LEU A 235 2.06 1.51 -0.15
N HIS A 236 3.40 1.56 -0.14
CA HIS A 236 4.20 1.49 -1.36
C HIS A 236 3.98 0.19 -2.15
N ILE A 237 3.59 -0.91 -1.51
CA ILE A 237 3.24 -2.15 -2.22
C ILE A 237 2.00 -1.92 -3.07
N ASP A 238 0.96 -1.35 -2.46
CA ASP A 238 -0.36 -1.21 -3.08
C ASP A 238 -0.38 -0.04 -4.07
N PHE A 239 0.21 1.10 -3.69
CA PHE A 239 0.12 2.32 -4.47
C PHE A 239 1.22 2.50 -5.51
N ALA A 240 2.42 1.96 -5.27
CA ALA A 240 3.52 2.06 -6.22
C ALA A 240 3.77 0.74 -6.97
N LYS A 241 4.05 -0.36 -6.26
CA LYS A 241 4.50 -1.62 -6.90
C LYS A 241 3.40 -2.27 -7.75
N LYS A 242 2.17 -2.37 -7.24
CA LYS A 242 1.03 -2.93 -8.01
C LYS A 242 0.68 -2.04 -9.20
N ALA A 243 0.58 -0.74 -8.99
CA ALA A 243 0.33 0.23 -10.05
C ALA A 243 1.39 0.18 -11.14
N TYR A 244 2.68 0.15 -10.78
CA TYR A 244 3.78 0.05 -11.73
C TYR A 244 3.74 -1.26 -12.52
N ARG A 245 3.46 -2.39 -11.86
CA ARG A 245 3.31 -3.70 -12.53
C ARG A 245 2.14 -3.73 -13.51
N ALA A 246 1.07 -2.98 -13.24
CA ALA A 246 -0.09 -2.86 -14.12
C ALA A 246 0.14 -1.88 -15.30
N SER A 247 1.20 -1.07 -15.25
CA SER A 247 1.59 -0.17 -16.34
C SER A 247 2.37 -0.90 -17.44
N ASN A 248 2.49 -0.27 -18.61
CA ASN A 248 3.38 -0.73 -19.68
C ASN A 248 4.86 -0.37 -19.45
N ARG A 249 5.20 0.24 -18.29
CA ARG A 249 6.54 0.70 -17.87
C ARG A 249 7.16 1.81 -18.73
N ARG A 250 6.39 2.48 -19.58
CA ARG A 250 6.78 3.68 -20.34
C ARG A 250 5.90 4.83 -19.88
N ASP A 251 6.48 5.98 -19.52
CA ASP A 251 5.74 7.13 -18.98
C ASP A 251 4.71 6.70 -17.91
N TYR A 252 5.18 5.85 -16.99
CA TYR A 252 4.34 5.03 -16.12
C TYR A 252 3.59 5.85 -15.07
N THR A 253 4.00 7.09 -14.78
CA THR A 253 3.40 7.94 -13.73
C THR A 253 1.92 8.19 -13.98
N GLU A 254 1.53 8.59 -15.19
CA GLU A 254 0.12 8.82 -15.53
C GLU A 254 -0.70 7.53 -15.49
N GLN A 255 -0.11 6.42 -15.96
CA GLN A 255 -0.76 5.11 -15.93
C GLN A 255 -0.96 4.61 -14.50
N MET A 256 0.02 4.83 -13.62
CA MET A 256 -0.08 4.51 -12.19
C MET A 256 -1.17 5.34 -11.53
N ALA A 257 -1.21 6.65 -11.77
CA ALA A 257 -2.25 7.53 -11.24
C ALA A 257 -3.65 7.10 -11.70
N LEU A 258 -3.82 6.80 -13.00
CA LEU A 258 -5.08 6.30 -13.54
C LEU A 258 -5.46 4.93 -12.96
N TRP A 259 -4.49 4.05 -12.73
CA TRP A 259 -4.72 2.76 -12.08
C TRP A 259 -5.23 2.96 -10.65
N LEU A 260 -4.63 3.86 -9.87
CA LEU A 260 -5.05 4.19 -8.52
C LEU A 260 -6.46 4.76 -8.48
N GLN A 261 -6.76 5.73 -9.35
CA GLN A 261 -8.09 6.31 -9.47
C GLN A 261 -9.16 5.25 -9.75
N ARG A 262 -8.84 4.24 -10.57
CA ARG A 262 -9.74 3.10 -10.82
C ARG A 262 -9.91 2.21 -9.59
N GLN A 263 -8.85 1.94 -8.83
CA GLN A 263 -8.95 1.18 -7.58
C GLN A 263 -9.81 1.90 -6.55
N GLU A 264 -9.63 3.21 -6.39
CA GLU A 264 -10.44 4.05 -5.50
C GLU A 264 -11.91 4.05 -5.90
N ALA A 265 -12.21 4.21 -7.20
CA ALA A 265 -13.58 4.15 -7.71
C ALA A 265 -14.24 2.80 -7.43
N ILE A 266 -13.51 1.68 -7.57
CA ILE A 266 -13.99 0.34 -7.22
C ILE A 266 -14.24 0.22 -5.71
N ALA A 267 -13.29 0.66 -4.88
CA ALA A 267 -13.41 0.60 -3.42
C ALA A 267 -14.64 1.39 -2.94
N LEU A 268 -14.80 2.64 -3.40
CA LEU A 268 -15.97 3.47 -3.11
C LEU A 268 -17.27 2.79 -3.53
N ARG A 269 -17.27 2.15 -4.71
CA ARG A 269 -18.42 1.42 -5.21
C ARG A 269 -18.76 0.21 -4.35
N VAL A 270 -17.76 -0.55 -3.89
CA VAL A 270 -17.93 -1.70 -2.98
C VAL A 270 -18.49 -1.23 -1.65
N SER A 271 -17.94 -0.16 -1.06
CA SER A 271 -18.45 0.44 0.17
C SER A 271 -19.91 0.89 0.04
N TYR A 272 -20.27 1.50 -1.08
CA TYR A 272 -21.66 1.88 -1.37
C TYR A 272 -22.59 0.65 -1.44
N ILE A 273 -22.17 -0.41 -2.12
CA ILE A 273 -22.96 -1.65 -2.21
C ILE A 273 -23.15 -2.28 -0.81
N HIS A 274 -22.10 -2.33 0.01
CA HIS A 274 -22.17 -2.82 1.39
C HIS A 274 -23.14 -2.00 2.24
N TRP A 275 -23.00 -0.68 2.23
CA TRP A 275 -23.90 0.22 2.95
C TRP A 275 -25.35 -0.01 2.55
N ARG A 276 -25.63 -0.14 1.25
CA ARG A 276 -26.99 -0.33 0.76
C ARG A 276 -27.56 -1.71 1.11
N LYS A 277 -26.75 -2.78 1.03
CA LYS A 277 -27.16 -4.13 1.49
C LYS A 277 -27.48 -4.15 2.98
N ASN A 278 -26.74 -3.41 3.80
CA ASN A 278 -27.02 -3.31 5.24
C ASN A 278 -28.26 -2.45 5.55
N GLN A 279 -28.71 -1.58 4.63
CA GLN A 279 -30.00 -0.90 4.75
C GLN A 279 -31.18 -1.77 4.31
N ASP A 280 -30.96 -2.67 3.35
CA ASP A 280 -31.98 -3.62 2.88
C ASP A 280 -32.31 -4.70 3.96
N PHE A 281 -31.43 -4.92 4.95
CA PHE A 281 -31.68 -5.82 6.09
C PHE A 281 -32.31 -5.16 7.33
N SER A 282 -32.36 -3.82 7.40
CA SER A 282 -32.93 -3.11 8.56
C SER A 282 -34.41 -2.75 8.38
N ALA A 283 -35.09 -3.32 7.39
CA ALA A 283 -36.48 -2.99 7.06
C ALA A 283 -37.51 -4.03 7.52
N ASP A 284 -37.10 -5.20 8.04
CA ASP A 284 -38.04 -6.20 8.58
C ASP A 284 -37.39 -7.02 9.70
N THR A 285 -37.43 -6.52 10.93
CA THR A 285 -37.61 -7.33 12.15
C THR A 285 -37.85 -6.42 13.35
N ASP A 286 -39.11 -6.03 13.56
CA ASP A 286 -39.61 -5.83 14.91
C ASP A 286 -39.71 -7.23 15.56
N SER A 287 -38.67 -7.64 16.27
CA SER A 287 -38.84 -8.55 17.41
C SER A 287 -37.76 -8.23 18.43
N SER A 288 -38.22 -7.70 19.55
CA SER A 288 -37.52 -7.63 20.83
C SER A 288 -36.78 -8.92 21.13
N ASP A 289 -35.48 -8.83 21.40
CA ASP A 289 -34.87 -9.53 22.53
C ASP A 289 -33.56 -8.83 22.90
N GLU A 290 -33.47 -8.46 24.17
CA GLU A 290 -32.30 -7.91 24.83
C GLU A 290 -31.22 -8.98 24.96
N SER A 291 -30.01 -8.70 24.51
CA SER A 291 -28.81 -9.32 25.05
C SER A 291 -27.66 -8.32 25.00
N ASP A 292 -27.25 -7.89 26.19
CA ASP A 292 -26.04 -7.12 26.47
C ASP A 292 -24.81 -7.88 25.95
N ASP A 293 -24.01 -7.22 25.11
CA ASP A 293 -22.57 -7.45 25.04
C ASP A 293 -21.89 -6.12 24.68
N GLU A 294 -21.01 -5.69 25.58
CA GLU A 294 -20.19 -4.48 25.49
C GLU A 294 -19.13 -4.65 24.39
N ASP A 295 -19.18 -3.85 23.33
CA ASP A 295 -18.07 -3.64 22.41
C ASP A 295 -17.85 -2.13 22.15
N GLU A 296 -16.58 -1.72 22.28
CA GLU A 296 -16.07 -0.34 22.28
C GLU A 296 -16.43 0.51 21.04
N PRO A 297 -16.50 1.85 21.18
CA PRO A 297 -17.00 2.74 20.14
C PRO A 297 -15.99 3.00 19.01
N GLN A 298 -16.36 2.66 17.77
CA GLN A 298 -15.65 3.13 16.57
C GLN A 298 -15.95 4.61 16.25
N PRO A 299 -14.97 5.38 15.73
CA PRO A 299 -15.13 6.80 15.48
C PRO A 299 -16.18 7.07 14.38
N ALA A 300 -17.13 7.95 14.71
CA ALA A 300 -18.23 8.34 13.83
C ALA A 300 -17.73 9.04 12.56
N VAL A 301 -17.96 8.41 11.41
CA VAL A 301 -17.77 9.03 10.09
C VAL A 301 -18.96 9.96 9.83
N PRO A 302 -18.78 11.24 9.46
CA PRO A 302 -19.88 12.16 9.24
C PRO A 302 -20.76 11.68 8.07
N ARG A 303 -22.04 11.39 8.37
CA ARG A 303 -23.06 11.03 7.39
C ARG A 303 -23.39 12.24 6.51
N VAL A 304 -22.82 12.30 5.31
CA VAL A 304 -23.27 13.22 4.27
C VAL A 304 -24.54 12.64 3.63
N VAL A 305 -25.70 13.22 3.95
CA VAL A 305 -26.98 12.84 3.33
C VAL A 305 -27.07 13.48 1.94
N ILE A 306 -26.78 12.70 0.90
CA ILE A 306 -26.99 13.13 -0.49
C ILE A 306 -28.40 12.70 -0.91
N ARG A 307 -29.33 13.66 -1.06
CA ARG A 307 -30.63 13.42 -1.69
C ARG A 307 -30.44 13.17 -3.19
N LEU A 308 -30.81 11.98 -3.65
CA LEU A 308 -30.85 11.63 -5.09
C LEU A 308 -32.21 12.05 -5.68
N PRO A 309 -32.23 12.69 -6.87
CA PRO A 309 -33.47 12.89 -7.61
C PRO A 309 -33.97 11.56 -8.22
N PRO A 310 -35.28 11.44 -8.52
CA PRO A 310 -35.87 10.22 -9.02
C PRO A 310 -35.32 9.86 -10.41
N THR A 311 -34.95 8.59 -10.57
CA THR A 311 -34.49 8.00 -11.83
C THR A 311 -35.68 7.74 -12.75
N ASN A 312 -35.89 8.60 -13.74
CA ASN A 312 -36.67 8.22 -14.92
C ASN A 312 -35.86 7.18 -15.71
N LEU A 313 -36.42 5.99 -15.93
CA LEU A 313 -35.84 4.94 -16.78
C LEU A 313 -35.62 5.51 -18.20
N PRO A 314 -34.38 5.59 -18.70
CA PRO A 314 -34.14 6.29 -19.96
C PRO A 314 -34.28 5.36 -21.18
N THR A 315 -34.75 5.92 -22.28
CA THR A 315 -34.72 5.32 -23.62
C THR A 315 -33.26 5.08 -24.07
N ILE A 316 -32.88 3.82 -24.30
CA ILE A 316 -31.55 3.45 -24.79
C ILE A 316 -31.37 3.98 -26.22
N SER A 317 -30.32 4.77 -26.48
CA SER A 317 -29.98 5.24 -27.82
C SER A 317 -28.74 4.53 -28.36
N TYR A 318 -28.84 3.97 -29.57
CA TYR A 318 -27.74 3.25 -30.24
C TYR A 318 -27.39 3.88 -31.60
N LYS A 319 -26.17 3.64 -32.06
CA LYS A 319 -25.66 4.00 -33.39
C LYS A 319 -25.17 2.74 -34.10
N ILE A 320 -25.63 2.56 -35.33
CA ILE A 320 -25.20 1.51 -36.25
C ILE A 320 -24.75 2.14 -37.57
N ALA A 321 -23.92 1.43 -38.35
CA ALA A 321 -23.48 1.92 -39.65
C ALA A 321 -24.68 2.06 -40.61
N LYS A 322 -24.60 3.04 -41.52
CA LYS A 322 -25.67 3.29 -42.51
C LYS A 322 -25.83 2.13 -43.50
N PHE A 323 -24.74 1.41 -43.78
CA PHE A 323 -24.71 0.28 -44.70
C PHE A 323 -24.14 -0.94 -43.97
N PRO A 324 -24.64 -2.15 -44.29
CA PRO A 324 -24.12 -3.38 -43.70
C PRO A 324 -22.67 -3.62 -44.11
N THR A 325 -21.94 -4.30 -43.24
CA THR A 325 -20.56 -4.73 -43.48
C THR A 325 -20.50 -5.96 -44.38
N VAL A 326 -21.51 -6.83 -44.28
CA VAL A 326 -21.70 -7.98 -45.17
C VAL A 326 -23.15 -8.00 -45.60
N GLU A 327 -23.41 -7.86 -46.90
CA GLU A 327 -24.75 -7.95 -47.47
C GLU A 327 -25.12 -9.41 -47.75
N ASN A 328 -26.39 -9.75 -47.57
CA ASN A 328 -26.96 -11.04 -48.00
C ASN A 328 -26.22 -12.29 -47.49
N ALA A 329 -25.73 -12.26 -46.24
CA ALA A 329 -25.03 -13.38 -45.61
C ALA A 329 -25.97 -14.57 -45.36
N THR A 330 -25.53 -15.78 -45.69
CA THR A 330 -26.31 -17.01 -45.46
C THR A 330 -26.23 -17.44 -44.00
N VAL A 331 -27.26 -18.15 -43.51
CA VAL A 331 -27.26 -18.73 -42.15
C VAL A 331 -26.02 -19.59 -41.89
N GLY A 332 -25.61 -20.42 -42.86
CA GLY A 332 -24.39 -21.22 -42.74
C GLY A 332 -23.13 -20.38 -42.56
N HIS A 333 -23.05 -19.19 -43.17
CA HIS A 333 -21.95 -18.25 -42.94
C HIS A 333 -21.98 -17.66 -41.52
N LEU A 334 -23.16 -17.35 -40.98
CA LEU A 334 -23.30 -16.87 -39.60
C LEU A 334 -22.83 -17.90 -38.57
N GLN A 335 -23.22 -19.16 -38.78
CA GLN A 335 -22.87 -20.24 -37.86
C GLN A 335 -21.36 -20.54 -37.90
N THR A 336 -20.74 -20.53 -39.08
CA THR A 336 -19.34 -20.92 -39.25
C THR A 336 -18.35 -19.77 -39.00
N ALA A 337 -18.62 -18.57 -39.52
CA ALA A 337 -17.69 -17.44 -39.41
C ALA A 337 -17.92 -16.61 -38.13
N TYR A 338 -19.17 -16.48 -37.67
CA TYR A 338 -19.52 -15.67 -36.51
C TYR A 338 -19.85 -16.51 -35.25
N GLY A 339 -19.86 -17.85 -35.36
CA GLY A 339 -20.18 -18.74 -34.24
C GLY A 339 -21.65 -18.72 -33.80
N ALA A 340 -22.54 -18.10 -34.60
CA ALA A 340 -23.95 -17.91 -34.27
C ALA A 340 -24.78 -19.17 -34.55
N THR A 341 -24.43 -20.29 -33.90
CA THR A 341 -25.02 -21.63 -34.12
C THR A 341 -26.54 -21.66 -33.93
N ASN A 342 -27.07 -20.86 -33.00
CA ASN A 342 -28.48 -20.80 -32.62
C ASN A 342 -29.26 -19.61 -33.22
N ILE A 343 -28.76 -18.99 -34.30
CA ILE A 343 -29.37 -17.76 -34.85
C ILE A 343 -30.85 -17.92 -35.24
N ILE A 344 -31.24 -19.05 -35.85
CA ILE A 344 -32.63 -19.28 -36.27
C ILE A 344 -33.58 -19.47 -35.08
N PRO A 345 -33.30 -20.37 -34.10
CA PRO A 345 -34.09 -20.45 -32.88
C PRO A 345 -34.18 -19.11 -32.13
N ALA A 346 -33.04 -18.43 -31.92
CA ALA A 346 -32.99 -17.19 -31.17
C ALA A 346 -33.77 -16.05 -31.85
N LEU A 347 -33.63 -15.90 -33.18
CA LEU A 347 -34.39 -14.91 -33.93
C LEU A 347 -35.88 -15.23 -33.95
N THR A 348 -36.25 -16.51 -34.04
CA THR A 348 -37.65 -16.95 -33.98
C THR A 348 -38.29 -16.58 -32.64
N ASP A 349 -37.58 -16.82 -31.53
CA ASP A 349 -38.08 -16.48 -30.20
C ASP A 349 -38.15 -14.96 -29.99
N PHE A 350 -37.13 -14.22 -30.46
CA PHE A 350 -37.15 -12.76 -30.45
C PHE A 350 -38.35 -12.18 -31.20
N LEU A 351 -38.61 -12.64 -32.44
CA LEU A 351 -39.75 -12.17 -33.24
C LEU A 351 -41.09 -12.51 -32.56
N LYS A 352 -41.20 -13.69 -31.94
CA LYS A 352 -42.40 -14.08 -31.18
C LYS A 352 -42.62 -13.22 -29.94
N LEU A 353 -41.56 -12.86 -29.22
CA LEU A 353 -41.66 -12.11 -27.97
C LEU A 353 -41.97 -10.63 -28.21
N TYR A 354 -41.28 -10.01 -29.18
CA TYR A 354 -41.26 -8.55 -29.30
C TYR A 354 -42.08 -8.00 -30.48
N LEU A 355 -42.51 -8.84 -31.44
CA LEU A 355 -43.26 -8.42 -32.64
C LEU A 355 -44.55 -9.24 -32.80
N LYS A 356 -45.51 -9.14 -31.88
CA LYS A 356 -46.79 -9.86 -31.99
C LYS A 356 -47.88 -9.02 -32.71
N PRO A 357 -48.58 -9.57 -33.73
CA PRO A 357 -48.35 -10.88 -34.39
C PRO A 357 -47.29 -10.79 -35.52
N SER A 358 -46.25 -11.62 -35.47
CA SER A 358 -45.20 -11.65 -36.51
C SER A 358 -45.55 -12.66 -37.61
N PRO A 359 -45.67 -12.25 -38.89
CA PRO A 359 -45.85 -13.16 -40.02
C PRO A 359 -44.54 -13.81 -40.49
N VAL A 360 -43.38 -13.39 -39.97
CA VAL A 360 -42.05 -13.81 -40.46
C VAL A 360 -41.58 -15.08 -39.73
N LYS A 361 -41.21 -16.12 -40.48
CA LYS A 361 -40.63 -17.36 -39.96
C LYS A 361 -39.22 -17.56 -40.51
N PRO A 362 -38.17 -17.24 -39.73
CA PRO A 362 -36.79 -17.41 -40.16
C PRO A 362 -36.48 -18.87 -40.50
N GLY A 363 -35.85 -19.10 -41.64
CA GLY A 363 -35.44 -20.40 -42.15
C GLY A 363 -33.94 -20.50 -42.42
N GLN A 364 -33.44 -21.73 -42.60
CA GLN A 364 -32.01 -22.00 -42.85
C GLN A 364 -31.47 -21.43 -44.17
N TYR A 365 -32.36 -21.08 -45.10
CA TYR A 365 -32.00 -20.54 -46.42
C TYR A 365 -32.12 -19.01 -46.48
N ASP A 366 -32.52 -18.37 -45.38
CA ASP A 366 -32.63 -16.92 -45.32
C ASP A 366 -31.26 -16.25 -45.38
N ARG A 367 -31.30 -14.97 -45.78
CA ARG A 367 -30.12 -14.14 -45.92
C ARG A 367 -30.28 -12.87 -45.09
N PHE A 368 -29.19 -12.46 -44.47
CA PHE A 368 -29.18 -11.35 -43.52
C PHE A 368 -28.08 -10.35 -43.86
N ASP A 369 -28.40 -9.08 -43.71
CA ASP A 369 -27.43 -8.00 -43.74
C ASP A 369 -26.78 -7.88 -42.36
N LEU A 370 -25.45 -7.95 -42.32
CA LEU A 370 -24.69 -7.97 -41.08
C LEU A 370 -23.99 -6.65 -40.81
N PHE A 371 -24.06 -6.23 -39.56
CA PHE A 371 -23.39 -5.06 -39.05
C PHE A 371 -22.41 -5.50 -37.96
N ASN A 372 -21.11 -5.39 -38.24
CA ASN A 372 -20.08 -5.94 -37.36
C ASN A 372 -19.87 -5.12 -36.07
N GLN A 373 -20.66 -4.06 -35.87
CA GLN A 373 -20.54 -3.21 -34.69
C GLN A 373 -21.82 -2.44 -34.39
N VAL A 374 -22.05 -2.23 -33.10
CA VAL A 374 -23.05 -1.31 -32.57
C VAL A 374 -22.40 -0.44 -31.49
N SER A 375 -22.74 0.85 -31.46
CA SER A 375 -22.32 1.76 -30.40
C SER A 375 -23.52 2.15 -29.54
N ILE A 376 -23.48 1.81 -28.26
CA ILE A 376 -24.53 2.09 -27.28
C ILE A 376 -24.12 3.30 -26.47
N HIS A 377 -25.00 4.30 -26.34
CA HIS A 377 -24.77 5.41 -25.43
C HIS A 377 -25.19 5.01 -24.02
N LEU A 378 -24.25 5.09 -23.09
CA LEU A 378 -24.42 4.84 -21.67
C LEU A 378 -24.68 6.16 -20.95
N HIS A 379 -25.60 6.13 -19.99
CA HIS A 379 -25.92 7.29 -19.17
C HIS A 379 -24.74 7.72 -18.30
N ARG A 380 -24.80 8.98 -17.86
CA ARG A 380 -23.83 9.55 -16.93
C ARG A 380 -23.79 8.70 -15.67
N ASN A 381 -22.59 8.27 -15.30
CA ASN A 381 -22.38 7.55 -14.05
C ASN A 381 -21.46 8.42 -13.19
N ARG A 382 -22.05 9.07 -12.19
CA ARG A 382 -21.36 10.00 -11.27
C ARG A 382 -20.13 9.40 -10.57
N TYR A 383 -20.01 8.06 -10.55
CA TYR A 383 -18.88 7.35 -9.94
C TYR A 383 -17.77 7.02 -10.94
N LEU A 384 -18.02 7.13 -12.25
CA LEU A 384 -17.05 6.81 -13.32
C LEU A 384 -16.67 8.03 -14.16
N SER A 385 -17.64 8.89 -14.50
CA SER A 385 -17.43 10.14 -15.24
C SER A 385 -18.75 10.92 -15.37
N ASP A 386 -18.67 12.25 -15.28
CA ASP A 386 -19.80 13.15 -15.56
C ASP A 386 -20.12 13.28 -17.06
N GLN A 387 -19.24 12.76 -17.93
CA GLN A 387 -19.43 12.78 -19.37
C GLN A 387 -20.27 11.57 -19.85
N PRO A 388 -21.15 11.76 -20.86
CA PRO A 388 -21.81 10.65 -21.53
C PRO A 388 -20.77 9.71 -22.14
N ARG A 389 -20.91 8.40 -21.92
CA ARG A 389 -19.98 7.40 -22.46
C ARG A 389 -20.64 6.61 -23.56
N SER A 390 -19.88 6.20 -24.56
CA SER A 390 -20.35 5.23 -25.56
C SER A 390 -19.56 3.94 -25.43
N SER A 391 -20.25 2.80 -25.39
CA SER A 391 -19.63 1.48 -25.50
C SER A 391 -19.81 0.95 -26.92
N ARG A 392 -18.72 0.49 -27.54
CA ARG A 392 -18.75 -0.13 -28.87
C ARG A 392 -18.62 -1.63 -28.70
N ILE A 393 -19.61 -2.36 -29.20
CA ILE A 393 -19.64 -3.83 -29.23
C ILE A 393 -19.36 -4.24 -30.68
N ARG A 394 -18.43 -5.17 -30.87
CA ARG A 394 -18.01 -5.67 -32.19
C ARG A 394 -18.15 -7.18 -32.26
N ALA A 395 -18.56 -7.65 -33.43
CA ALA A 395 -18.53 -9.04 -33.84
C ALA A 395 -17.93 -9.10 -35.25
N VAL A 396 -16.62 -9.36 -35.34
CA VAL A 396 -15.85 -9.36 -36.58
C VAL A 396 -15.09 -10.69 -36.67
N PRO A 397 -15.32 -11.50 -37.70
CA PRO A 397 -14.58 -12.75 -37.91
C PRO A 397 -13.13 -12.45 -38.29
N ALA A 398 -12.28 -13.48 -38.23
CA ALA A 398 -10.90 -13.36 -38.70
C ALA A 398 -10.88 -13.00 -40.19
N VAL A 399 -10.13 -11.97 -40.57
CA VAL A 399 -9.96 -11.59 -41.99
C VAL A 399 -8.58 -12.05 -42.44
N PRO A 400 -8.48 -12.96 -43.42
CA PRO A 400 -7.20 -13.39 -43.96
C PRO A 400 -6.55 -12.24 -44.72
N ALA A 401 -5.22 -12.26 -44.81
CA ALA A 401 -4.48 -11.26 -45.57
C ALA A 401 -4.91 -11.30 -47.05
N LYS A 402 -5.20 -10.14 -47.62
CA LYS A 402 -5.61 -10.01 -49.03
C LYS A 402 -4.87 -8.83 -49.67
N GLY A 403 -3.97 -9.14 -50.61
CA GLY A 403 -3.13 -8.13 -51.26
C GLY A 403 -2.18 -7.44 -50.29
N ARG A 404 -2.25 -6.11 -50.21
CA ARG A 404 -1.43 -5.29 -49.27
C ARG A 404 -2.01 -5.21 -47.85
N SER A 405 -3.21 -5.76 -47.61
CA SER A 405 -3.85 -5.74 -46.30
C SER A 405 -3.40 -6.93 -45.46
N ALA A 406 -2.82 -6.64 -44.29
CA ALA A 406 -2.45 -7.65 -43.29
C ALA A 406 -3.69 -8.40 -42.78
N SER A 407 -3.49 -9.63 -42.31
CA SER A 407 -4.56 -10.39 -41.64
C SER A 407 -4.98 -9.68 -40.34
N SER A 408 -6.26 -9.75 -40.00
CA SER A 408 -6.78 -9.26 -38.73
C SER A 408 -7.37 -10.41 -37.92
N PRO A 409 -7.02 -10.53 -36.62
CA PRO A 409 -7.61 -11.54 -35.75
C PRO A 409 -9.11 -11.29 -35.53
N PRO A 410 -9.88 -12.33 -35.16
CA PRO A 410 -11.29 -12.19 -34.85
C PRO A 410 -11.50 -11.32 -33.59
N VAL A 411 -12.58 -10.54 -33.57
CA VAL A 411 -12.98 -9.69 -32.45
C VAL A 411 -14.45 -9.93 -32.13
N PHE A 412 -14.72 -10.61 -31.02
CA PHE A 412 -16.07 -10.86 -30.50
C PHE A 412 -16.17 -10.28 -29.09
N ASP A 413 -16.68 -9.06 -28.99
CA ASP A 413 -16.87 -8.37 -27.71
C ASP A 413 -18.10 -8.96 -27.00
N THR A 414 -17.97 -9.35 -25.72
CA THR A 414 -19.11 -9.85 -24.93
C THR A 414 -19.95 -8.71 -24.38
N ALA A 415 -21.27 -8.79 -24.57
CA ALA A 415 -22.23 -7.87 -23.96
C ALA A 415 -23.16 -8.60 -22.98
N LEU A 416 -23.45 -7.94 -21.85
CA LEU A 416 -24.49 -8.36 -20.91
C LEU A 416 -25.69 -7.45 -21.14
N VAL A 417 -26.83 -8.04 -21.52
CA VAL A 417 -28.07 -7.31 -21.78
C VAL A 417 -29.07 -7.61 -20.69
N ILE A 418 -29.76 -6.57 -20.22
CA ILE A 418 -30.80 -6.65 -19.20
C ILE A 418 -32.03 -7.33 -19.80
N GLU A 419 -32.47 -8.43 -19.20
CA GLU A 419 -33.62 -9.23 -19.64
C GLU A 419 -34.95 -8.70 -19.07
N ASP A 420 -34.95 -8.27 -17.80
CA ASP A 420 -36.12 -7.70 -17.13
C ASP A 420 -35.79 -6.32 -16.52
N PRO A 421 -36.18 -5.21 -17.17
CA PRO A 421 -35.95 -3.86 -16.66
C PRO A 421 -36.60 -3.58 -15.31
N SER A 422 -37.66 -4.32 -14.95
CA SER A 422 -38.37 -4.14 -13.67
C SER A 422 -37.64 -4.77 -12.48
N ARG A 423 -36.81 -5.79 -12.74
CA ARG A 423 -35.90 -6.42 -11.76
C ARG A 423 -34.50 -5.80 -11.78
N TYR A 424 -34.17 -5.07 -12.83
CA TYR A 424 -32.89 -4.38 -12.96
C TYR A 424 -32.84 -3.15 -12.07
N ILE A 425 -31.98 -3.19 -11.06
CA ILE A 425 -31.71 -2.03 -10.21
C ILE A 425 -30.52 -1.27 -10.82
N PRO A 426 -30.69 -0.04 -11.35
CA PRO A 426 -29.67 0.67 -12.13
C PRO A 426 -28.34 0.96 -11.39
N LEU A 427 -28.27 0.66 -10.09
CA LEU A 427 -27.20 1.05 -9.19
C LEU A 427 -26.69 -0.10 -8.29
N SER A 428 -26.93 -1.38 -8.57
CA SER A 428 -26.37 -2.52 -7.80
C SER A 428 -25.14 -3.20 -8.42
N GLY A 429 -24.97 -3.17 -9.74
CA GLY A 429 -23.95 -3.99 -10.40
C GLY A 429 -24.23 -5.50 -10.27
N ILE A 430 -23.36 -6.29 -10.90
CA ILE A 430 -23.57 -7.74 -11.14
C ILE A 430 -23.75 -8.57 -9.85
N ALA A 431 -23.26 -8.09 -8.70
CA ALA A 431 -23.28 -8.81 -7.42
C ALA A 431 -24.57 -8.64 -6.58
N GLY A 432 -25.56 -7.90 -7.09
CA GLY A 432 -26.90 -7.78 -6.50
C GLY A 432 -28.01 -8.30 -7.43
N GLU A 433 -27.64 -9.00 -8.49
CA GLU A 433 -28.54 -9.35 -9.58
C GLU A 433 -28.58 -10.88 -9.68
N ASN A 434 -29.77 -11.46 -9.52
CA ASN A 434 -29.95 -12.87 -9.84
C ASN A 434 -29.49 -13.08 -11.28
N SER A 435 -28.67 -14.12 -11.51
CA SER A 435 -28.11 -14.46 -12.83
C SER A 435 -29.17 -14.65 -13.93
N SER A 436 -30.45 -14.72 -13.55
CA SER A 436 -31.62 -14.74 -14.42
C SER A 436 -32.05 -13.37 -14.98
N SER A 437 -31.32 -12.28 -14.68
CA SER A 437 -31.70 -10.93 -15.16
C SER A 437 -30.88 -10.46 -16.37
N PHE A 438 -29.88 -11.25 -16.79
CA PHE A 438 -29.01 -10.91 -17.91
C PHE A 438 -28.82 -12.07 -18.87
N HIS A 439 -28.82 -11.76 -20.15
CA HIS A 439 -28.35 -12.70 -21.17
C HIS A 439 -26.95 -12.32 -21.66
N ARG A 440 -26.10 -13.34 -21.83
CA ARG A 440 -24.79 -13.20 -22.47
C ARG A 440 -24.98 -13.35 -23.97
N ILE A 441 -24.72 -12.29 -24.72
CA ILE A 441 -24.70 -12.36 -26.18
C ILE A 441 -23.24 -12.55 -26.62
N TYR A 442 -22.99 -13.60 -27.40
CA TYR A 442 -21.72 -13.88 -28.08
C TYR A 442 -21.72 -13.31 -29.49
#